data_AF-A0A0V0X9B4-F1
#
_entry.id   AF-A0A0V0X9B4-F1
#
_cell.length_a   1.000
_cell.length_b   1.000
_cell.length_c   1.000
_cell.angle_alpha   90.00
_cell.angle_beta   90.00
_cell.angle_gamma   90.00
#
_symmetry.space_group_name_H-M   'P 1'
#
loop_
_entity.id
_entity.type
_entity.pdbx_description
1 polymer ?
#
loop_
_entity_poly.entity_id
_entity_poly.type
_entity_poly.pdbx_seq_one_letter_code
_entity_poly.pdbx_strand_id
1 'polypeptide(L)'
;LNLPFYVPDSKGVRSMSVGNLPTETSEEKYQAPATALMLAGLSLNETQNTLSDIYLNQRDKIVEPMFQRDFISLLAAKGLLNIAVKVLSYLDAKTLSIAEYVSRDWRRVIAQGHLWKKFIERKVHSDSLWKGLAHKRGWIEHIVRTKPGGYSQLHCFYRKLYNQIIKDIEVAIFCLYRTTIESNWKHGRLLLYRINCRSDNSKGVYCLQYDDKKIVSGLRDNTIKGAVDPFFVHICTRHKVMLTSSFRTIFDFKTLSCIKVLTGHTGSVLCLQYDDRVIISGSSDSTVRVWDVNTGHMLCSLIHHCEAVLHLRFQNGMMVTCSKDRSIAVWDMVSPTVINLRRVLVGHRAAVNVVDFDEKYIVSASGDRTIKVWSTDSCEFVRTLNGHKRGIACLQYRDRLVVSGSSDNTIRLWDIESGICLRVLEGHEELVRCIRFDNKRIVSGAYDGKIKIWDLQAALNPCSSSTSLCLKTLVEHTGRVFRLQFDEFQIVSSSHDDTILVWDFLNYKTQPTTATRAVNQRNAQ
;
A
#
# COMPACT_ATOMS: atom_id res chain seq x y z
N LEU A 1 13.06 -40.27 -50.41
CA LEU A 1 12.65 -39.42 -51.56
C LEU A 1 13.33 -38.07 -51.37
N ASN A 2 14.44 -37.89 -52.07
CA ASN A 2 15.46 -36.85 -51.88
C ASN A 2 15.34 -35.76 -52.97
N LEU A 3 15.50 -34.50 -52.54
CA LEU A 3 16.04 -33.32 -53.26
C LEU A 3 15.21 -32.67 -54.41
N PRO A 4 15.51 -31.41 -54.85
CA PRO A 4 16.58 -30.47 -54.43
C PRO A 4 16.19 -28.97 -54.21
N PHE A 5 17.17 -28.24 -53.66
CA PHE A 5 17.38 -26.79 -53.63
C PHE A 5 17.60 -26.15 -55.00
N TYR A 6 17.29 -24.84 -55.14
CA TYR A 6 17.98 -23.94 -56.08
C TYR A 6 17.97 -22.47 -55.60
N VAL A 7 19.16 -21.84 -55.63
CA VAL A 7 19.44 -20.40 -55.47
C VAL A 7 20.13 -19.96 -56.77
N PRO A 8 19.90 -18.73 -57.26
CA PRO A 8 21.07 -17.85 -57.48
C PRO A 8 20.84 -16.35 -57.22
N ASP A 9 22.00 -15.69 -57.07
CA ASP A 9 22.33 -14.34 -56.64
C ASP A 9 22.25 -13.21 -57.70
N SER A 10 22.14 -11.99 -57.16
CA SER A 10 22.86 -10.72 -57.48
C SER A 10 22.77 -10.03 -58.87
N LYS A 11 22.36 -8.75 -58.85
CA LYS A 11 23.12 -7.51 -59.21
C LYS A 11 22.21 -6.42 -59.79
N GLY A 12 22.39 -5.18 -59.33
CA GLY A 12 21.88 -3.99 -60.02
C GLY A 12 21.72 -2.73 -59.17
N VAL A 13 22.84 -2.10 -58.78
CA VAL A 13 22.90 -0.75 -58.18
C VAL A 13 22.73 0.31 -59.28
N ARG A 14 21.93 1.36 -59.04
CA ARG A 14 22.15 2.72 -59.60
C ARG A 14 21.57 3.80 -58.68
N SER A 15 22.39 4.83 -58.49
CA SER A 15 22.26 5.99 -57.62
C SER A 15 21.85 7.26 -58.39
N MET A 16 21.67 8.36 -57.63
CA MET A 16 21.48 9.79 -58.01
C MET A 16 20.01 10.25 -58.13
N SER A 17 19.59 11.43 -57.66
CA SER A 17 20.26 12.61 -57.07
C SER A 17 19.23 13.61 -56.49
N VAL A 18 19.75 14.54 -55.69
CA VAL A 18 19.15 15.70 -55.00
C VAL A 18 18.40 16.68 -55.93
N GLY A 19 17.32 17.29 -55.43
CA GLY A 19 16.64 18.44 -56.05
C GLY A 19 15.79 19.22 -55.02
N ASN A 20 15.97 20.54 -55.01
CA ASN A 20 15.58 21.51 -53.98
C ASN A 20 14.07 21.90 -53.92
N LEU A 21 13.68 22.37 -52.72
CA LEU A 21 12.72 23.43 -52.33
C LEU A 21 11.80 24.09 -53.40
N PRO A 22 10.57 24.48 -53.00
CA PRO A 22 10.38 25.88 -52.61
C PRO A 22 9.59 26.11 -51.31
N THR A 23 9.87 27.29 -50.73
CA THR A 23 9.28 27.97 -49.57
C THR A 23 8.01 28.76 -49.90
N GLU A 24 7.28 29.13 -48.83
CA GLU A 24 6.22 30.17 -48.71
C GLU A 24 4.80 29.76 -49.12
N THR A 25 3.71 30.20 -48.49
CA THR A 25 3.38 30.91 -47.23
C THR A 25 1.88 30.65 -47.00
N SER A 26 1.44 30.59 -45.74
CA SER A 26 0.19 31.16 -45.20
C SER A 26 -0.55 30.28 -44.17
N GLU A 27 -1.09 31.01 -43.22
CA GLU A 27 -1.68 30.66 -41.94
C GLU A 27 -2.81 29.62 -41.98
N GLU A 28 -2.74 28.57 -41.14
CA GLU A 28 -3.92 27.81 -40.72
C GLU A 28 -3.99 27.65 -39.19
N LYS A 29 -5.08 28.20 -38.65
CA LYS A 29 -5.55 28.02 -37.27
C LYS A 29 -5.87 26.55 -37.03
N TYR A 30 -5.21 25.94 -36.05
CA TYR A 30 -5.59 24.63 -35.53
C TYR A 30 -6.97 24.69 -34.86
N GLN A 31 -7.96 24.10 -35.52
CA GLN A 31 -9.22 23.66 -34.94
C GLN A 31 -9.23 22.13 -35.06
N ALA A 32 -9.07 21.42 -33.95
CA ALA A 32 -9.19 19.97 -33.90
C ALA A 32 -10.37 19.55 -32.99
N PRO A 33 -11.08 18.45 -33.31
CA PRO A 33 -12.52 18.33 -33.08
C PRO A 33 -12.90 17.37 -31.95
N ALA A 34 -14.18 17.44 -31.61
CA ALA A 34 -14.89 16.68 -30.59
C ALA A 34 -15.13 15.20 -30.95
N THR A 35 -14.10 14.36 -30.86
CA THR A 35 -14.22 12.92 -31.15
C THR A 35 -13.71 12.03 -30.02
N ALA A 36 -14.14 12.27 -28.78
CA ALA A 36 -13.66 11.50 -27.61
C ALA A 36 -14.76 10.91 -26.70
N LEU A 37 -16.04 10.93 -27.09
CA LEU A 37 -17.15 10.47 -26.24
C LEU A 37 -17.93 9.26 -26.78
N MET A 38 -17.39 8.56 -27.79
CA MET A 38 -18.07 7.45 -28.48
C MET A 38 -17.45 6.07 -28.19
N LEU A 39 -17.02 5.79 -26.95
CA LEU A 39 -16.49 4.47 -26.56
C LEU A 39 -17.08 3.96 -25.24
N ALA A 40 -18.40 3.93 -25.13
CA ALA A 40 -19.10 3.16 -24.11
C ALA A 40 -20.45 2.64 -24.66
N GLY A 41 -20.45 1.44 -25.21
CA GLY A 41 -21.66 0.76 -25.69
C GLY A 41 -21.33 -0.41 -26.62
N LEU A 42 -20.92 -1.54 -26.05
CA LEU A 42 -20.66 -2.78 -26.79
C LEU A 42 -21.96 -3.49 -27.20
N SER A 43 -21.90 -4.07 -28.41
CA SER A 43 -22.56 -5.29 -28.91
C SER A 43 -24.08 -5.45 -28.79
N LEU A 44 -24.78 -5.43 -29.94
CA LEU A 44 -25.93 -6.29 -30.21
C LEU A 44 -26.14 -6.41 -31.74
N ASN A 45 -25.78 -7.60 -32.25
CA ASN A 45 -26.19 -8.31 -33.46
C ASN A 45 -26.74 -7.54 -34.68
N GLU A 46 -25.98 -7.66 -35.78
CA GLU A 46 -26.38 -7.42 -37.16
C GLU A 46 -27.44 -8.45 -37.59
N THR A 47 -28.66 -8.00 -37.91
CA THR A 47 -29.62 -8.63 -38.87
C THR A 47 -30.91 -7.80 -39.04
N GLN A 48 -30.87 -6.46 -39.00
CA GLN A 48 -32.06 -5.62 -39.30
C GLN A 48 -31.75 -4.32 -40.07
N ASN A 49 -30.72 -4.32 -40.93
CA ASN A 49 -30.36 -3.12 -41.70
C ASN A 49 -31.21 -3.01 -42.98
N THR A 50 -32.14 -2.07 -42.97
CA THR A 50 -32.48 -1.19 -44.11
C THR A 50 -33.63 -0.23 -43.76
N LEU A 51 -34.50 -0.58 -42.79
CA LEU A 51 -35.56 0.30 -42.26
C LEU A 51 -35.15 1.08 -41.00
N SER A 52 -34.15 0.59 -40.24
CA SER A 52 -33.57 1.27 -39.07
C SER A 52 -32.79 2.53 -39.42
N ASP A 53 -32.11 2.54 -40.56
CA ASP A 53 -31.12 3.58 -40.90
C ASP A 53 -31.77 4.91 -41.30
N ILE A 54 -33.01 4.89 -41.78
CA ILE A 54 -33.79 6.09 -42.09
C ILE A 54 -34.34 6.72 -40.79
N TYR A 55 -34.79 5.88 -39.84
CA TYR A 55 -35.25 6.33 -38.53
C TYR A 55 -34.09 6.82 -37.64
N LEU A 56 -32.93 6.18 -37.72
CA LEU A 56 -31.70 6.62 -37.04
C LEU A 56 -31.21 7.94 -37.62
N ASN A 57 -31.17 8.12 -38.95
CA ASN A 57 -30.78 9.38 -39.57
C ASN A 57 -31.69 10.57 -39.22
N GLN A 58 -33.01 10.34 -39.09
CA GLN A 58 -33.94 11.38 -38.66
C GLN A 58 -33.77 11.71 -37.16
N ARG A 59 -33.49 10.70 -36.34
CA ARG A 59 -33.22 10.88 -34.91
C ARG A 59 -31.90 11.63 -34.69
N ASP A 60 -30.86 11.28 -35.43
CA ASP A 60 -29.55 11.93 -35.35
C ASP A 60 -29.61 13.39 -35.84
N LYS A 61 -30.40 13.72 -36.87
CA LYS A 61 -30.63 15.12 -37.29
C LYS A 61 -31.38 15.98 -36.27
N ILE A 62 -32.27 15.38 -35.47
CA ILE A 62 -33.01 16.10 -34.40
C ILE A 62 -32.14 16.21 -33.14
N VAL A 63 -31.28 15.22 -32.89
CA VAL A 63 -30.53 15.05 -31.66
C VAL A 63 -29.14 15.70 -31.72
N GLU A 64 -28.48 15.75 -32.88
CA GLU A 64 -27.22 16.49 -33.12
C GLU A 64 -27.26 17.94 -32.63
N PRO A 65 -28.27 18.77 -32.99
CA PRO A 65 -28.35 20.14 -32.49
C PRO A 65 -28.71 20.23 -30.99
N MET A 66 -29.21 19.15 -30.37
CA MET A 66 -29.41 19.07 -28.91
C MET A 66 -28.11 18.74 -28.17
N PHE A 67 -27.18 17.98 -28.78
CA PHE A 67 -25.87 17.67 -28.22
C PHE A 67 -24.81 18.77 -28.39
N GLN A 68 -25.04 19.72 -29.31
CA GLN A 68 -24.19 20.90 -29.48
C GLN A 68 -24.49 22.04 -28.48
N ARG A 69 -25.44 21.85 -27.56
CA ARG A 69 -25.75 22.87 -26.56
C ARG A 69 -24.73 22.85 -25.44
N ASP A 70 -24.19 24.02 -25.11
CA ASP A 70 -23.34 24.19 -23.93
C ASP A 70 -24.19 24.09 -22.66
N PHE A 71 -24.42 22.86 -22.21
CA PHE A 71 -25.21 22.57 -21.01
C PHE A 71 -24.67 23.26 -19.77
N ILE A 72 -23.35 23.36 -19.61
CA ILE A 72 -22.74 23.93 -18.41
C ILE A 72 -23.00 25.44 -18.34
N SER A 73 -22.79 26.16 -19.44
CA SER A 73 -23.04 27.59 -19.50
C SER A 73 -24.54 27.91 -19.44
N LEU A 74 -25.39 27.10 -20.09
CA LEU A 74 -26.85 27.26 -20.06
C LEU A 74 -27.44 26.98 -18.67
N LEU A 75 -26.97 25.94 -17.98
CA LEU A 75 -27.41 25.63 -16.61
C LEU A 75 -26.98 26.72 -15.64
N ALA A 76 -25.76 27.25 -15.78
CA ALA A 76 -25.29 28.37 -14.98
C ALA A 76 -26.10 29.65 -15.23
N ALA A 77 -26.45 29.93 -16.50
CA ALA A 77 -27.28 31.08 -16.87
C ALA A 77 -28.72 30.98 -16.33
N LYS A 78 -29.26 29.76 -16.21
CA LYS A 78 -30.60 29.49 -15.63
C LYS A 78 -30.60 29.43 -14.09
N GLY A 79 -29.50 29.78 -13.42
CA GLY A 79 -29.38 29.73 -11.96
C GLY A 79 -29.23 28.31 -11.37
N LEU A 80 -29.10 27.28 -12.22
CA LEU A 80 -28.95 25.88 -11.83
C LEU A 80 -27.48 25.48 -11.66
N LEU A 81 -26.69 26.33 -10.99
CA LEU A 81 -25.25 26.13 -10.81
C LEU A 81 -24.92 24.79 -10.13
N ASN A 82 -25.75 24.36 -9.17
CA ASN A 82 -25.57 23.10 -8.44
C ASN A 82 -25.59 21.88 -9.35
N ILE A 83 -26.42 21.88 -10.40
CA ILE A 83 -26.52 20.77 -11.35
C ILE A 83 -25.27 20.74 -12.23
N ALA A 84 -24.84 21.90 -12.75
CA ALA A 84 -23.63 22.01 -13.55
C ALA A 84 -22.38 21.54 -12.76
N VAL A 85 -22.27 21.95 -11.49
CA VAL A 85 -21.21 21.51 -10.58
C VAL A 85 -21.28 20.00 -10.31
N LYS A 86 -22.47 19.43 -10.18
CA LYS A 86 -22.63 17.98 -9.98
C LYS A 86 -22.19 17.18 -11.21
N VAL A 87 -22.55 17.63 -12.42
CA VAL A 87 -22.09 16.99 -13.66
C VAL A 87 -20.57 17.02 -13.75
N LEU A 88 -19.95 18.19 -13.56
CA LEU A 88 -18.49 18.33 -13.62
C LEU A 88 -17.76 17.61 -12.48
N SER A 89 -18.45 17.32 -11.37
CA SER A 89 -17.85 16.55 -10.28
C SER A 89 -17.51 15.11 -10.69
N TYR A 90 -18.19 14.51 -11.67
CA TYR A 90 -17.87 13.15 -12.10
C TYR A 90 -16.58 13.05 -12.94
N LEU A 91 -16.02 14.17 -13.38
CA LEU A 91 -14.82 14.19 -14.20
C LEU A 91 -13.57 13.79 -13.40
N ASP A 92 -12.67 13.08 -14.08
CA ASP A 92 -11.31 12.85 -13.61
C ASP A 92 -10.48 14.13 -13.76
N ALA A 93 -9.33 14.20 -13.08
CA ALA A 93 -8.55 15.43 -13.04
C ALA A 93 -7.99 15.86 -14.41
N LYS A 94 -7.69 14.92 -15.32
CA LYS A 94 -7.21 15.26 -16.66
C LYS A 94 -8.33 15.91 -17.44
N THR A 95 -9.52 15.32 -17.46
CA THR A 95 -10.68 15.91 -18.14
C THR A 95 -11.15 17.19 -17.47
N LEU A 96 -11.08 17.30 -16.15
CA LEU A 96 -11.38 18.55 -15.42
C LEU A 96 -10.41 19.67 -15.79
N SER A 97 -9.11 19.36 -15.97
CA SER A 97 -8.12 20.34 -16.43
C SER A 97 -8.40 20.82 -17.85
N ILE A 98 -8.86 19.92 -18.73
CA ILE A 98 -9.27 20.26 -20.10
C ILE A 98 -10.55 21.11 -20.08
N ALA A 99 -11.50 20.77 -19.21
CA ALA A 99 -12.76 21.50 -19.02
C ALA A 99 -12.55 22.99 -18.65
N GLU A 100 -11.46 23.34 -17.95
CA GLU A 100 -11.10 24.73 -17.64
C GLU A 100 -10.63 25.56 -18.85
N TYR A 101 -10.31 24.90 -19.96
CA TYR A 101 -9.87 25.53 -21.22
C TYR A 101 -10.99 25.60 -22.27
N VAL A 102 -12.15 24.97 -22.04
CA VAL A 102 -13.28 24.96 -22.99
C VAL A 102 -13.88 26.36 -23.16
N SER A 103 -14.19 27.05 -22.05
CA SER A 103 -14.78 28.39 -22.07
C SER A 103 -14.52 29.14 -20.75
N ARG A 104 -14.65 30.47 -20.77
CA ARG A 104 -14.60 31.32 -19.56
C ARG A 104 -15.73 30.96 -18.58
N ASP A 105 -16.91 30.60 -19.08
CA ASP A 105 -18.05 30.22 -18.24
C ASP A 105 -17.83 28.87 -17.55
N TRP A 106 -17.26 27.89 -18.23
CA TRP A 106 -16.86 26.62 -17.63
C TRP A 106 -15.85 26.85 -16.51
N ARG A 107 -14.81 27.67 -16.75
CA ARG A 107 -13.82 28.03 -15.72
C ARG A 107 -14.47 28.71 -14.52
N ARG A 108 -15.45 29.59 -14.75
CA ARG A 108 -16.22 30.25 -13.69
C ARG A 108 -17.03 29.25 -12.87
N VAL A 109 -17.75 28.33 -13.50
CA VAL A 109 -18.51 27.27 -12.83
C VAL A 109 -17.60 26.36 -12.01
N ILE A 110 -16.44 25.97 -12.55
CA ILE A 110 -15.45 25.14 -11.86
C ILE A 110 -14.91 25.86 -10.61
N ALA A 111 -14.58 27.15 -10.74
CA ALA A 111 -14.07 27.96 -9.64
C ALA A 111 -15.10 28.22 -8.54
N GLN A 112 -16.33 28.60 -8.92
CA GLN A 112 -17.44 28.83 -7.99
C GLN A 112 -17.91 27.54 -7.31
N GLY A 113 -17.86 26.41 -8.02
CA GLY A 113 -18.20 25.09 -7.48
C GLY A 113 -17.15 24.46 -6.58
N HIS A 114 -15.99 25.10 -6.41
CA HIS A 114 -14.81 24.58 -5.70
C HIS A 114 -14.44 23.15 -6.12
N LEU A 115 -14.49 22.85 -7.43
CA LEU A 115 -14.38 21.47 -7.91
C LEU A 115 -13.03 20.81 -7.63
N TRP A 116 -11.92 21.55 -7.70
CA TRP A 116 -10.61 21.00 -7.30
C TRP A 116 -10.56 20.63 -5.82
N LYS A 117 -11.21 21.41 -4.94
CA LYS A 117 -11.32 21.05 -3.52
C LYS A 117 -12.11 19.75 -3.35
N LYS A 118 -13.30 19.68 -3.96
CA LYS A 118 -14.17 18.48 -3.92
C LYS A 118 -13.51 17.25 -4.56
N PHE A 119 -12.68 17.45 -5.58
CA PHE A 119 -11.91 16.38 -6.20
C PHE A 119 -10.87 15.82 -5.21
N ILE A 120 -10.07 16.71 -4.59
CA ILE A 120 -9.06 16.30 -3.61
C ILE A 120 -9.74 15.66 -2.39
N GLU A 121 -10.85 16.22 -1.89
CA GLU A 121 -11.64 15.64 -0.81
C GLU A 121 -12.06 14.21 -1.15
N ARG A 122 -12.68 13.97 -2.30
CA ARG A 122 -13.09 12.62 -2.72
C ARG A 122 -11.90 11.67 -2.81
N LYS A 123 -10.77 12.13 -3.36
CA LYS A 123 -9.55 11.32 -3.44
C LYS A 123 -9.00 10.96 -2.06
N VAL A 124 -8.95 11.91 -1.13
CA VAL A 124 -8.53 11.67 0.26
C VAL A 124 -9.47 10.70 0.99
N HIS A 125 -10.77 10.68 0.67
CA HIS A 125 -11.71 9.71 1.24
C HIS A 125 -11.59 8.32 0.60
N SER A 126 -11.27 8.24 -0.70
CA SER A 126 -11.23 6.96 -1.43
C SER A 126 -9.87 6.27 -1.43
N ASP A 127 -8.77 7.03 -1.37
CA ASP A 127 -7.41 6.56 -1.63
C ASP A 127 -6.52 6.76 -0.40
N SER A 128 -5.97 5.65 0.12
CA SER A 128 -5.08 5.63 1.27
C SER A 128 -3.83 6.49 1.05
N LEU A 129 -3.31 6.56 -0.17
CA LEU A 129 -2.12 7.34 -0.50
C LEU A 129 -2.38 8.81 -0.35
N TRP A 130 -3.53 9.27 -0.84
CA TRP A 130 -3.94 10.66 -0.71
C TRP A 130 -4.20 11.03 0.73
N LYS A 131 -4.85 10.14 1.49
CA LYS A 131 -5.08 10.32 2.92
C LYS A 131 -3.77 10.42 3.69
N GLY A 132 -2.87 9.46 3.50
CA GLY A 132 -1.57 9.41 4.17
C GLY A 132 -0.69 10.61 3.82
N LEU A 133 -0.65 11.03 2.56
CA LEU A 133 0.05 12.24 2.13
C LEU A 133 -0.54 13.50 2.76
N ALA A 134 -1.87 13.61 2.79
CA ALA A 134 -2.55 14.76 3.39
C ALA A 134 -2.23 14.90 4.89
N HIS A 135 -2.08 13.79 5.61
CA HIS A 135 -1.63 13.78 7.00
C HIS A 135 -0.14 14.11 7.13
N LYS A 136 0.76 13.40 6.42
CA LYS A 136 2.22 13.58 6.52
C LYS A 136 2.70 14.96 6.06
N ARG A 137 2.02 15.59 5.10
CA ARG A 137 2.33 16.93 4.58
C ARG A 137 1.48 18.04 5.24
N GLY A 138 0.50 17.70 6.07
CA GLY A 138 -0.33 18.65 6.81
C GLY A 138 -1.44 19.36 6.01
N TRP A 139 -1.73 18.93 4.77
CA TRP A 139 -2.77 19.56 3.94
C TRP A 139 -4.20 19.24 4.41
N ILE A 140 -4.37 18.19 5.21
CA ILE A 140 -5.67 17.74 5.71
C ILE A 140 -6.44 18.85 6.45
N GLU A 141 -5.72 19.75 7.12
CA GLU A 141 -6.32 20.87 7.85
C GLU A 141 -7.07 21.83 6.92
N HIS A 142 -6.56 22.03 5.70
CA HIS A 142 -7.19 22.91 4.71
C HIS A 142 -8.36 22.25 3.98
N ILE A 143 -8.45 20.93 4.03
CA ILE A 143 -9.47 20.13 3.35
C ILE A 143 -10.69 19.96 4.26
N VAL A 144 -10.45 19.51 5.51
CA VAL A 144 -11.49 19.12 6.48
C VAL A 144 -12.04 20.31 7.27
N ARG A 145 -11.23 21.32 7.59
CA ARG A 145 -11.69 22.49 8.36
C ARG A 145 -12.01 23.66 7.44
N THR A 146 -13.29 23.88 7.14
CA THR A 146 -13.77 25.25 6.87
C THR A 146 -13.85 25.96 8.22
N LYS A 147 -12.83 26.74 8.59
CA LYS A 147 -12.92 27.57 9.81
C LYS A 147 -14.21 28.41 9.73
N PRO A 148 -15.09 28.38 10.74
CA PRO A 148 -16.12 29.42 10.86
C PRO A 148 -15.37 30.75 11.03
N GLY A 149 -15.44 31.62 10.02
CA GLY A 149 -14.76 32.93 10.04
C GLY A 149 -13.31 32.97 9.53
N GLY A 150 -12.75 31.89 8.98
CA GLY A 150 -11.46 31.94 8.29
C GLY A 150 -11.64 32.11 6.78
N TYR A 151 -10.84 32.98 6.13
CA TYR A 151 -10.85 33.14 4.67
C TYR A 151 -10.80 31.77 3.98
N SER A 152 -11.85 31.46 3.21
CA SER A 152 -11.87 30.27 2.35
C SER A 152 -10.70 30.39 1.37
N GLN A 153 -9.79 29.40 1.38
CA GLN A 153 -8.67 29.35 0.45
C GLN A 153 -9.21 29.46 -0.99
N LEU A 154 -8.63 30.35 -1.78
CA LEU A 154 -9.05 30.58 -3.17
C LEU A 154 -8.98 29.27 -3.97
N HIS A 155 -9.87 29.10 -4.95
CA HIS A 155 -9.89 27.94 -5.85
C HIS A 155 -8.53 27.67 -6.51
N CYS A 156 -7.75 28.72 -6.81
CA CYS A 156 -6.41 28.61 -7.37
C CYS A 156 -5.39 27.91 -6.45
N PHE A 157 -5.59 27.96 -5.12
CA PHE A 157 -4.76 27.22 -4.17
C PHE A 157 -4.92 25.71 -4.37
N TYR A 158 -6.15 25.20 -4.39
CA TYR A 158 -6.42 23.78 -4.55
C TYR A 158 -5.95 23.23 -5.91
N ARG A 159 -6.03 24.04 -6.97
CA ARG A 159 -5.46 23.67 -8.28
C ARG A 159 -3.93 23.56 -8.23
N LYS A 160 -3.24 24.49 -7.55
CA LYS A 160 -1.79 24.41 -7.35
C LYS A 160 -1.41 23.23 -6.45
N LEU A 161 -2.19 22.99 -5.40
CA LEU A 161 -2.02 21.87 -4.48
C LEU A 161 -2.16 20.53 -5.22
N TYR A 162 -3.18 20.37 -6.06
CA TYR A 162 -3.33 19.17 -6.90
C TYR A 162 -2.06 18.89 -7.73
N ASN A 163 -1.51 19.92 -8.38
CA ASN A 163 -0.28 19.78 -9.15
C ASN A 163 0.94 19.43 -8.28
N GLN A 164 0.98 19.85 -7.02
CA GLN A 164 2.02 19.45 -6.07
C GLN A 164 1.84 18.00 -5.62
N ILE A 165 0.61 17.59 -5.30
CA ILE A 165 0.27 16.21 -4.91
C ILE A 165 0.65 15.25 -6.03
N ILE A 166 0.24 15.54 -7.27
CA ILE A 166 0.61 14.71 -8.40
C ILE A 166 2.12 14.69 -8.59
N LYS A 167 2.84 15.81 -8.44
CA LYS A 167 4.32 15.78 -8.50
C LYS A 167 4.96 14.90 -7.44
N ASP A 168 4.37 14.81 -6.24
CA ASP A 168 4.83 13.92 -5.17
C ASP A 168 4.51 12.43 -5.49
N ILE A 169 3.36 12.16 -6.13
CA ILE A 169 2.88 10.81 -6.49
C ILE A 169 3.53 10.29 -7.80
N GLU A 170 3.46 11.06 -8.89
CA GLU A 170 3.87 10.71 -10.27
C GLU A 170 4.30 11.93 -11.12
N VAL A 171 5.49 11.87 -11.75
CA VAL A 171 5.71 12.44 -13.09
C VAL A 171 6.68 11.54 -13.87
N ALA A 172 6.13 10.86 -14.88
CA ALA A 172 6.85 10.62 -16.12
C ALA A 172 6.63 11.84 -17.03
N ILE A 173 7.64 12.15 -17.84
CA ILE A 173 7.74 13.24 -18.82
C ILE A 173 8.56 14.43 -18.29
N PHE A 174 9.81 14.45 -18.75
CA PHE A 174 10.88 15.44 -18.61
C PHE A 174 11.81 15.34 -17.38
N CYS A 175 13.00 14.83 -17.67
CA CYS A 175 14.21 14.86 -16.87
C CYS A 175 14.53 16.27 -16.36
N LEU A 176 14.54 16.42 -15.03
CA LEU A 176 15.56 17.09 -14.22
C LEU A 176 15.11 16.99 -12.74
N TYR A 177 15.76 16.09 -12.00
CA TYR A 177 15.70 15.88 -10.54
C TYR A 177 14.39 16.24 -9.81
N ARG A 178 13.46 15.28 -9.75
CA ARG A 178 12.43 15.20 -8.69
C ARG A 178 12.11 13.73 -8.39
N THR A 179 12.15 13.36 -7.11
CA THR A 179 11.97 12.00 -6.60
C THR A 179 10.50 11.75 -6.26
N THR A 180 9.85 10.84 -6.98
CA THR A 180 8.49 10.36 -6.67
C THR A 180 8.53 9.16 -5.74
N ILE A 181 7.47 8.94 -4.96
CA ILE A 181 7.38 7.81 -4.02
C ILE A 181 7.52 6.47 -4.77
N GLU A 182 6.78 6.27 -5.86
CA GLU A 182 6.88 5.05 -6.67
C GLU A 182 8.29 4.82 -7.25
N SER A 183 8.98 5.88 -7.66
CA SER A 183 10.37 5.80 -8.12
C SER A 183 11.34 5.47 -6.98
N ASN A 184 11.10 6.02 -5.78
CA ASN A 184 11.90 5.71 -4.60
C ASN A 184 11.78 4.23 -4.23
N TRP A 185 10.57 3.67 -4.27
CA TRP A 185 10.33 2.25 -4.07
C TRP A 185 11.01 1.37 -5.13
N LYS A 186 10.91 1.73 -6.42
CA LYS A 186 11.54 0.97 -7.51
C LYS A 186 13.07 1.02 -7.47
N HIS A 187 13.66 2.17 -7.19
CA HIS A 187 15.12 2.33 -7.17
C HIS A 187 15.75 2.02 -5.81
N GLY A 188 14.96 1.87 -4.75
CA GLY A 188 15.43 1.67 -3.37
C GLY A 188 16.03 2.93 -2.75
N ARG A 189 15.51 4.13 -3.10
CA ARG A 189 15.93 5.39 -2.50
C ARG A 189 15.18 5.60 -1.20
N LEU A 190 15.86 5.46 -0.07
CA LEU A 190 15.24 5.49 1.26
C LEU A 190 16.11 6.20 2.28
N LEU A 191 15.46 6.68 3.35
CA LEU A 191 16.12 7.01 4.61
C LEU A 191 15.96 5.82 5.56
N LEU A 192 17.04 5.43 6.21
CA LEU A 192 17.05 4.32 7.15
C LEU A 192 17.20 4.85 8.57
N TYR A 193 16.28 4.48 9.45
CA TYR A 193 16.39 4.68 10.89
C TYR A 193 16.58 3.34 11.58
N ARG A 194 17.56 3.26 12.49
CA ARG A 194 17.87 2.04 13.25
C ARG A 194 17.56 2.26 14.72
N ILE A 195 16.62 1.47 15.25
CA ILE A 195 16.29 1.40 16.66
C ILE A 195 16.96 0.16 17.23
N ASN A 196 17.83 0.33 18.21
CA ASN A 196 18.40 -0.79 18.94
C ASN A 196 17.58 -1.03 20.21
N CYS A 197 16.97 -2.21 20.34
CA CYS A 197 16.08 -2.53 21.44
C CYS A 197 16.80 -2.78 22.77
N ARG A 198 18.13 -2.99 22.72
CA ARG A 198 19.01 -3.23 23.87
C ARG A 198 18.41 -4.28 24.81
N SER A 199 18.15 -5.47 24.29
CA SER A 199 17.67 -6.61 25.08
C SER A 199 18.78 -7.09 26.01
N ASP A 200 18.48 -7.24 27.30
CA ASP A 200 19.48 -7.50 28.33
C ASP A 200 20.12 -8.89 28.20
N ASN A 201 19.28 -9.94 28.07
CA ASN A 201 19.75 -11.33 28.12
C ASN A 201 19.63 -12.07 26.78
N SER A 202 18.50 -11.91 26.09
CA SER A 202 18.22 -12.64 24.86
C SER A 202 17.80 -11.68 23.75
N LYS A 203 18.63 -11.58 22.73
CA LYS A 203 18.43 -10.69 21.58
C LYS A 203 17.37 -11.21 20.63
N GLY A 204 16.62 -10.26 20.06
CA GLY A 204 15.71 -10.52 18.95
C GLY A 204 14.29 -10.02 19.21
N VAL A 205 13.72 -9.47 18.15
CA VAL A 205 12.36 -8.89 18.16
C VAL A 205 11.48 -9.73 17.25
N TYR A 206 10.64 -10.59 17.83
CA TYR A 206 9.85 -11.59 17.08
C TYR A 206 8.66 -10.98 16.34
N CYS A 207 8.01 -10.00 16.95
CA CYS A 207 6.82 -9.38 16.38
C CYS A 207 6.83 -7.87 16.60
N LEU A 208 6.20 -7.17 15.67
CA LEU A 208 6.03 -5.73 15.68
C LEU A 208 4.68 -5.39 15.05
N GLN A 209 4.09 -4.30 15.50
CA GLN A 209 3.03 -3.58 14.83
C GLN A 209 3.27 -2.09 15.04
N TYR A 210 2.95 -1.27 14.03
CA TYR A 210 3.04 0.18 14.14
C TYR A 210 1.79 0.90 13.60
N ASP A 211 1.62 2.12 14.11
CA ASP A 211 0.73 3.16 13.63
C ASP A 211 1.52 4.48 13.52
N ASP A 212 0.85 5.56 13.11
CA ASP A 212 1.48 6.89 12.94
C ASP A 212 2.07 7.48 14.24
N LYS A 213 1.72 6.92 15.41
CA LYS A 213 2.13 7.40 16.73
C LYS A 213 3.11 6.46 17.40
N LYS A 214 3.03 5.15 17.21
CA LYS A 214 3.78 4.18 18.01
C LYS A 214 4.08 2.88 17.26
N ILE A 215 5.20 2.28 17.65
CA ILE A 215 5.65 0.94 17.31
C ILE A 215 5.60 0.13 18.60
N VAL A 216 4.80 -0.94 18.60
CA VAL A 216 4.74 -1.94 19.68
C VAL A 216 5.50 -3.17 19.21
N SER A 217 6.46 -3.62 20.01
CA SER A 217 7.35 -4.72 19.68
C SER A 217 7.36 -5.78 20.78
N GLY A 218 7.34 -7.05 20.39
CA GLY A 218 7.42 -8.20 21.28
C GLY A 218 8.80 -8.84 21.17
N LEU A 219 9.48 -8.94 22.30
CA LEU A 219 10.90 -9.29 22.36
C LEU A 219 11.10 -10.71 22.89
N ARG A 220 12.31 -11.22 22.64
CA ARG A 220 12.74 -12.51 23.14
C ARG A 220 12.98 -12.52 24.65
N ASP A 221 13.26 -11.37 25.26
CA ASP A 221 13.47 -11.14 26.70
C ASP A 221 12.16 -11.20 27.54
N ASN A 222 11.08 -11.72 26.96
CA ASN A 222 9.74 -11.84 27.54
C ASN A 222 9.01 -10.50 27.74
N THR A 223 9.57 -9.39 27.25
CA THR A 223 8.95 -8.06 27.39
C THR A 223 8.28 -7.59 26.10
N ILE A 224 7.34 -6.65 26.27
CA ILE A 224 6.77 -5.88 25.16
C ILE A 224 7.28 -4.45 25.31
N LYS A 225 7.97 -3.92 24.30
CA LYS A 225 8.48 -2.54 24.30
C LYS A 225 7.69 -1.69 23.31
N GLY A 226 7.19 -0.56 23.79
CA GLY A 226 6.57 0.48 22.96
C GLY A 226 7.53 1.65 22.71
N ALA A 227 7.74 2.01 21.44
CA ALA A 227 8.43 3.23 21.00
C ALA A 227 7.41 4.14 20.30
N VAL A 228 7.42 5.44 20.52
CA VAL A 228 6.54 6.39 19.80
C VAL A 228 7.32 7.04 18.66
N ASP A 229 6.64 7.23 17.53
CA ASP A 229 7.07 8.16 16.48
C ASP A 229 6.65 9.59 16.89
N PRO A 230 7.59 10.53 17.11
CA PRO A 230 7.27 11.89 17.52
C PRO A 230 6.83 12.83 16.38
N PHE A 231 6.49 12.35 15.18
CA PHE A 231 5.98 13.24 14.13
C PHE A 231 4.57 13.84 14.37
N PHE A 232 3.94 13.63 15.54
CA PHE A 232 2.63 14.19 15.83
C PHE A 232 2.49 14.84 17.22
N VAL A 233 3.31 15.87 17.51
CA VAL A 233 2.90 16.96 18.43
C VAL A 233 3.36 18.33 17.91
N HIS A 234 2.59 18.89 16.97
CA HIS A 234 2.39 20.33 16.89
C HIS A 234 0.94 20.60 16.52
N ILE A 235 0.13 20.91 17.53
CA ILE A 235 -0.79 22.06 17.62
C ILE A 235 -1.48 21.95 18.98
N CYS A 236 -0.97 22.69 19.96
CA CYS A 236 -1.83 23.40 20.90
C CYS A 236 -1.20 24.78 21.14
N THR A 237 -1.93 25.78 20.63
CA THR A 237 -1.92 27.20 21.04
C THR A 237 -0.58 27.96 21.03
N ARG A 238 -0.34 28.71 19.95
CA ARG A 238 0.40 29.98 20.05
C ARG A 238 -0.60 31.12 20.27
N HIS A 239 -0.90 31.40 21.53
CA HIS A 239 -1.04 32.77 22.03
C HIS A 239 -0.17 32.86 23.28
N LYS A 240 0.77 33.82 23.26
CA LYS A 240 1.64 34.18 24.38
C LYS A 240 0.80 34.38 25.64
N VAL A 241 1.06 33.63 26.72
CA VAL A 241 1.22 34.15 28.08
C VAL A 241 2.21 33.24 28.84
N MET A 242 3.06 33.90 29.62
CA MET A 242 4.19 33.44 30.42
C MET A 242 3.71 32.82 31.75
N LEU A 243 4.48 31.84 32.29
CA LEU A 243 4.52 31.34 33.70
C LEU A 243 3.32 30.45 34.10
N THR A 244 3.44 29.29 34.78
CA THR A 244 4.46 28.71 35.66
C THR A 244 4.31 27.17 35.72
N SER A 245 5.43 26.46 35.52
CA SER A 245 5.86 25.21 36.20
C SER A 245 4.86 24.06 36.48
N SER A 246 4.71 23.16 35.50
CA SER A 246 4.95 21.69 35.68
C SER A 246 4.81 20.96 34.34
N PHE A 247 5.71 21.28 33.39
CA PHE A 247 5.92 20.52 32.15
C PHE A 247 7.39 20.09 32.10
N ARG A 248 7.66 18.79 31.93
CA ARG A 248 8.94 18.16 31.57
C ARG A 248 8.62 16.68 31.35
N THR A 249 8.89 15.99 30.24
CA THR A 249 9.69 16.28 29.04
C THR A 249 9.22 15.24 28.00
N ILE A 250 8.70 15.67 26.86
CA ILE A 250 8.25 14.79 25.77
C ILE A 250 9.42 14.71 24.78
N PHE A 251 9.94 13.50 24.52
CA PHE A 251 11.18 13.30 23.77
C PHE A 251 11.07 13.57 22.25
N ASP A 252 12.26 13.81 21.67
CA ASP A 252 12.62 14.31 20.33
C ASP A 252 12.79 13.17 19.29
N PHE A 253 12.47 13.43 18.01
CA PHE A 253 12.68 12.57 16.81
C PHE A 253 14.15 12.18 16.59
N LYS A 254 15.06 12.70 17.42
CA LYS A 254 16.47 12.31 17.46
C LYS A 254 16.78 11.08 18.34
N THR A 255 15.87 10.59 19.19
CA THR A 255 16.26 9.61 20.23
C THR A 255 15.67 8.20 20.15
N LEU A 256 14.59 7.95 19.40
CA LEU A 256 14.00 6.60 19.22
C LEU A 256 13.92 5.80 20.54
N SER A 257 13.45 6.46 21.62
CA SER A 257 13.52 5.93 22.98
C SER A 257 12.30 5.08 23.34
N CYS A 258 12.54 4.06 24.15
CA CYS A 258 11.48 3.22 24.70
C CYS A 258 10.69 4.01 25.75
N ILE A 259 9.35 4.04 25.61
CA ILE A 259 8.47 4.74 26.56
C ILE A 259 8.04 3.79 27.66
N LYS A 260 7.68 2.56 27.28
CA LYS A 260 7.06 1.61 28.19
C LYS A 260 7.53 0.21 27.90
N VAL A 261 7.83 -0.49 28.99
CA VAL A 261 8.16 -1.91 28.99
C VAL A 261 7.04 -2.62 29.74
N LEU A 262 6.31 -3.50 29.06
CA LEU A 262 5.31 -4.36 29.68
C LEU A 262 6.00 -5.68 30.03
N THR A 263 5.97 -6.01 31.32
CA THR A 263 6.52 -7.26 31.86
C THR A 263 5.38 -8.10 32.40
N GLY A 264 5.52 -9.42 32.28
CA GLY A 264 4.58 -10.37 32.86
C GLY A 264 4.64 -11.74 32.23
N HIS A 265 4.88 -11.82 30.92
CA HIS A 265 5.10 -13.11 30.25
C HIS A 265 6.32 -13.82 30.84
N THR A 266 6.25 -15.14 30.94
CA THR A 266 7.35 -15.97 31.45
C THR A 266 8.21 -16.56 30.32
N GLY A 267 7.80 -16.35 29.08
CA GLY A 267 8.52 -16.73 27.87
C GLY A 267 8.47 -15.64 26.78
N SER A 268 9.23 -15.86 25.71
CA SER A 268 9.37 -14.89 24.63
C SER A 268 8.04 -14.54 23.98
N VAL A 269 7.82 -13.25 23.68
CA VAL A 269 6.59 -12.79 23.03
C VAL A 269 6.71 -13.04 21.53
N LEU A 270 5.97 -14.02 21.02
CA LEU A 270 6.10 -14.51 19.63
C LEU A 270 5.21 -13.76 18.65
N CYS A 271 4.02 -13.37 19.10
CA CYS A 271 3.06 -12.62 18.30
C CYS A 271 2.37 -11.57 19.15
N LEU A 272 2.00 -10.47 18.49
CA LEU A 272 1.19 -9.42 19.07
C LEU A 272 0.31 -8.81 18.00
N GLN A 273 -0.84 -8.32 18.43
CA GLN A 273 -1.64 -7.36 17.69
C GLN A 273 -2.22 -6.35 18.69
N TYR A 274 -2.35 -5.10 18.30
CA TYR A 274 -3.05 -4.10 19.08
C TYR A 274 -4.07 -3.32 18.23
N ASP A 275 -5.08 -2.83 18.93
CA ASP A 275 -6.06 -1.85 18.46
C ASP A 275 -5.97 -0.59 19.34
N ASP A 276 -6.86 0.39 19.18
CA ASP A 276 -6.85 1.62 19.98
C ASP A 276 -7.08 1.39 21.49
N ARG A 277 -7.63 0.23 21.87
CA ARG A 277 -8.01 -0.09 23.26
C ARG A 277 -7.08 -1.10 23.92
N VAL A 278 -6.76 -2.20 23.23
CA VAL A 278 -6.07 -3.36 23.82
C VAL A 278 -4.88 -3.81 22.99
N ILE A 279 -3.86 -4.35 23.66
CA ILE A 279 -2.77 -5.12 23.08
C ILE A 279 -3.04 -6.58 23.45
N ILE A 280 -3.02 -7.48 22.47
CA ILE A 280 -3.10 -8.92 22.70
C ILE A 280 -1.78 -9.54 22.28
N SER A 281 -1.16 -10.31 23.17
CA SER A 281 0.13 -10.95 22.95
C SER A 281 0.07 -12.45 23.20
N GLY A 282 0.71 -13.23 22.33
CA GLY A 282 0.92 -14.66 22.48
C GLY A 282 2.40 -14.97 22.73
N SER A 283 2.67 -15.87 23.66
CA SER A 283 4.03 -16.15 24.12
C SER A 283 4.39 -17.64 24.04
N SER A 284 5.68 -17.91 24.12
CA SER A 284 6.25 -19.24 24.33
C SER A 284 5.80 -19.89 25.64
N ASP A 285 5.28 -19.11 26.59
CA ASP A 285 4.72 -19.60 27.87
C ASP A 285 3.34 -20.26 27.73
N SER A 286 2.85 -20.46 26.49
CA SER A 286 1.52 -21.01 26.15
C SER A 286 0.32 -20.14 26.53
N THR A 287 0.55 -18.92 27.05
CA THR A 287 -0.51 -17.98 27.42
C THR A 287 -0.75 -16.94 26.32
N VAL A 288 -2.00 -16.48 26.24
CA VAL A 288 -2.36 -15.26 25.53
C VAL A 288 -2.76 -14.22 26.56
N ARG A 289 -2.16 -13.03 26.50
CA ARG A 289 -2.44 -11.95 27.46
C ARG A 289 -3.03 -10.75 26.76
N VAL A 290 -3.96 -10.10 27.44
CA VAL A 290 -4.60 -8.87 27.01
C VAL A 290 -4.16 -7.75 27.94
N TRP A 291 -3.67 -6.67 27.35
CA TRP A 291 -3.16 -5.50 28.04
C TRP A 291 -3.94 -4.27 27.60
N ASP A 292 -4.11 -3.31 28.50
CA ASP A 292 -4.62 -1.99 28.15
C ASP A 292 -3.53 -1.16 27.44
N VAL A 293 -3.86 -0.56 26.29
CA VAL A 293 -2.88 0.21 25.48
C VAL A 293 -2.37 1.46 26.20
N ASN A 294 -3.23 2.12 26.97
CA ASN A 294 -2.93 3.40 27.61
C ASN A 294 -2.20 3.16 28.94
N THR A 295 -2.79 2.31 29.78
CA THR A 295 -2.28 2.07 31.13
C THR A 295 -1.24 0.97 31.18
N GLY A 296 -1.14 0.12 30.15
CA GLY A 296 -0.19 -1.00 30.09
C GLY A 296 -0.44 -2.09 31.14
N HIS A 297 -1.55 -2.02 31.88
CA HIS A 297 -1.89 -3.06 32.84
C HIS A 297 -2.43 -4.30 32.11
N MET A 298 -2.08 -5.46 32.64
CA MET A 298 -2.64 -6.73 32.18
C MET A 298 -4.11 -6.82 32.63
N LEU A 299 -5.02 -6.97 31.67
CA LEU A 299 -6.46 -7.07 31.89
C LEU A 299 -6.91 -8.52 32.04
N CYS A 300 -6.40 -9.41 31.20
CA CYS A 300 -6.81 -10.81 31.14
C CYS A 300 -5.64 -11.70 30.71
N SER A 301 -5.63 -12.94 31.19
CA SER A 301 -4.70 -14.00 30.76
C SER A 301 -5.51 -15.25 30.41
N LEU A 302 -5.35 -15.72 29.17
CA LEU A 302 -6.01 -16.89 28.63
C LEU A 302 -5.06 -18.08 28.67
N ILE A 303 -5.50 -19.14 29.34
CA ILE A 303 -4.76 -20.39 29.50
C ILE A 303 -5.59 -21.48 28.84
N HIS A 304 -5.13 -21.98 27.70
CA HIS A 304 -5.83 -23.02 26.94
C HIS A 304 -4.87 -23.85 26.09
N HIS A 305 -3.98 -23.20 25.34
CA HIS A 305 -2.96 -23.89 24.56
C HIS A 305 -1.99 -24.65 25.47
N CYS A 306 -1.56 -25.83 25.02
CA CYS A 306 -0.61 -26.67 25.77
C CYS A 306 0.85 -26.37 25.42
N GLU A 307 1.09 -25.64 24.32
CA GLU A 307 2.41 -25.23 23.87
C GLU A 307 2.40 -23.75 23.42
N ALA A 308 3.58 -23.26 23.03
CA ALA A 308 3.82 -21.89 22.57
C ALA A 308 2.79 -21.38 21.54
N VAL A 309 2.23 -20.21 21.81
CA VAL A 309 1.29 -19.53 20.90
C VAL A 309 2.09 -18.79 19.82
N LEU A 310 1.99 -19.26 18.57
CA LEU A 310 2.86 -18.82 17.48
C LEU A 310 2.31 -17.60 16.74
N HIS A 311 0.99 -17.52 16.57
CA HIS A 311 0.34 -16.38 15.94
C HIS A 311 -1.06 -16.16 16.51
N LEU A 312 -1.51 -14.92 16.42
CA LEU A 312 -2.86 -14.51 16.75
C LEU A 312 -3.31 -13.41 15.78
N ARG A 313 -4.62 -13.35 15.57
CA ARG A 313 -5.29 -12.27 14.87
C ARG A 313 -6.59 -11.99 15.62
N PHE A 314 -6.98 -10.73 15.74
CA PHE A 314 -8.31 -10.37 16.21
C PHE A 314 -8.89 -9.23 15.39
N GLN A 315 -10.21 -9.24 15.20
CA GLN A 315 -10.96 -8.27 14.41
C GLN A 315 -12.45 -8.43 14.73
N ASN A 316 -13.20 -7.33 14.75
CA ASN A 316 -14.67 -7.33 14.88
C ASN A 316 -15.22 -8.13 16.08
N GLY A 317 -14.51 -8.15 17.21
CA GLY A 317 -14.95 -8.89 18.39
C GLY A 317 -14.74 -10.41 18.32
N MET A 318 -14.00 -10.91 17.33
CA MET A 318 -13.53 -12.30 17.26
C MET A 318 -12.01 -12.34 17.30
N MET A 319 -11.44 -13.36 17.92
CA MET A 319 -10.00 -13.62 17.94
C MET A 319 -9.71 -15.07 17.54
N VAL A 320 -8.65 -15.27 16.79
CA VAL A 320 -8.16 -16.59 16.41
C VAL A 320 -6.70 -16.70 16.83
N THR A 321 -6.38 -17.76 17.56
CA THR A 321 -5.03 -18.07 18.05
C THR A 321 -4.58 -19.41 17.49
N CYS A 322 -3.30 -19.55 17.19
CA CYS A 322 -2.72 -20.82 16.75
C CYS A 322 -1.44 -21.13 17.51
N SER A 323 -1.22 -22.41 17.77
CA SER A 323 -0.14 -22.88 18.63
C SER A 323 0.69 -23.99 17.99
N LYS A 324 1.86 -24.20 18.59
CA LYS A 324 2.73 -25.34 18.31
C LYS A 324 2.08 -26.69 18.65
N ASP A 325 1.06 -26.69 19.52
CA ASP A 325 0.24 -27.87 19.86
C ASP A 325 -0.60 -28.44 18.70
N ARG A 326 -0.56 -27.78 17.53
CA ARG A 326 -1.24 -28.13 16.26
C ARG A 326 -2.72 -27.75 16.22
N SER A 327 -3.21 -27.05 17.24
CA SER A 327 -4.58 -26.55 17.33
C SER A 327 -4.69 -25.09 16.93
N ILE A 328 -5.91 -24.71 16.53
CA ILE A 328 -6.33 -23.33 16.34
C ILE A 328 -7.53 -23.11 17.26
N ALA A 329 -7.51 -22.07 18.08
CA ALA A 329 -8.63 -21.74 18.94
C ALA A 329 -9.30 -20.46 18.44
N VAL A 330 -10.62 -20.50 18.33
CA VAL A 330 -11.49 -19.38 17.96
C VAL A 330 -12.20 -18.89 19.21
N TRP A 331 -12.11 -17.58 19.45
CA TRP A 331 -12.56 -16.91 20.66
C TRP A 331 -13.55 -15.80 20.32
N ASP A 332 -14.62 -15.71 21.11
CA ASP A 332 -15.55 -14.59 21.06
C ASP A 332 -15.16 -13.57 22.12
N MET A 333 -14.84 -12.36 21.66
CA MET A 333 -14.36 -11.23 22.47
C MET A 333 -15.52 -10.26 22.71
N VAL A 334 -16.32 -10.50 23.75
CA VAL A 334 -17.42 -9.58 24.13
C VAL A 334 -16.85 -8.31 24.77
N SER A 335 -15.77 -8.45 25.55
CA SER A 335 -15.03 -7.34 26.14
C SER A 335 -13.57 -7.74 26.38
N PRO A 336 -12.66 -6.79 26.66
CA PRO A 336 -11.25 -7.10 26.97
C PRO A 336 -11.05 -8.07 28.14
N THR A 337 -12.02 -8.19 29.04
CA THR A 337 -11.98 -9.05 30.23
C THR A 337 -12.80 -10.33 30.06
N VAL A 338 -13.78 -10.35 29.16
CA VAL A 338 -14.68 -11.49 28.92
C VAL A 338 -14.43 -12.05 27.52
N ILE A 339 -13.66 -13.13 27.48
CA ILE A 339 -13.23 -13.80 26.25
C ILE A 339 -13.57 -15.28 26.40
N ASN A 340 -14.46 -15.77 25.54
CA ASN A 340 -14.95 -17.14 25.62
C ASN A 340 -14.41 -17.97 24.46
N LEU A 341 -14.01 -19.20 24.73
CA LEU A 341 -13.64 -20.14 23.69
C LEU A 341 -14.89 -20.59 22.93
N ARG A 342 -14.95 -20.31 21.63
CA ARG A 342 -16.06 -20.71 20.76
C ARG A 342 -15.84 -22.10 20.19
N ARG A 343 -14.67 -22.36 19.61
CA ARG A 343 -14.33 -23.67 19.04
C ARG A 343 -12.82 -23.88 18.96
N VAL A 344 -12.40 -25.14 19.02
CA VAL A 344 -11.04 -25.58 18.69
C VAL A 344 -11.07 -26.29 17.34
N LEU A 345 -10.28 -25.81 16.38
CA LEU A 345 -10.09 -26.42 15.08
C LEU A 345 -8.87 -27.34 15.13
N VAL A 346 -9.09 -28.61 14.82
CA VAL A 346 -8.05 -29.64 14.77
C VAL A 346 -8.02 -30.24 13.38
N GLY A 347 -6.83 -30.38 12.80
CA GLY A 347 -6.67 -30.98 11.47
C GLY A 347 -5.26 -30.87 10.90
N HIS A 348 -4.43 -29.96 11.41
CA HIS A 348 -3.02 -29.89 11.05
C HIS A 348 -2.21 -31.02 11.71
N ARG A 349 -1.18 -31.50 11.00
CA ARG A 349 -0.33 -32.60 11.48
C ARG A 349 0.95 -32.12 12.18
N ALA A 350 1.25 -30.83 12.08
CA ALA A 350 2.39 -30.18 12.71
C ALA A 350 2.01 -28.77 13.21
N ALA A 351 2.95 -28.09 13.88
CA ALA A 351 2.75 -26.77 14.47
C ALA A 351 2.09 -25.79 13.49
N VAL A 352 1.06 -25.07 13.95
CA VAL A 352 0.38 -24.05 13.15
C VAL A 352 1.10 -22.72 13.34
N ASN A 353 1.87 -22.32 12.34
CA ASN A 353 2.81 -21.21 12.45
C ASN A 353 2.13 -19.85 12.31
N VAL A 354 1.11 -19.74 11.44
CA VAL A 354 0.37 -18.50 11.19
C VAL A 354 -1.10 -18.78 10.95
N VAL A 355 -1.93 -17.87 11.44
CA VAL A 355 -3.37 -17.81 11.18
C VAL A 355 -3.77 -16.39 10.81
N ASP A 356 -4.68 -16.26 9.85
CA ASP A 356 -5.30 -15.01 9.43
C ASP A 356 -6.78 -15.30 9.13
N PHE A 357 -7.65 -14.29 9.21
CA PHE A 357 -9.08 -14.50 8.94
C PHE A 357 -9.76 -13.23 8.46
N ASP A 358 -10.88 -13.42 7.78
CA ASP A 358 -11.86 -12.37 7.48
C ASP A 358 -13.27 -12.84 7.89
N GLU A 359 -14.29 -12.10 7.47
CA GLU A 359 -15.69 -12.42 7.75
C GLU A 359 -16.12 -13.78 7.17
N LYS A 360 -15.44 -14.29 6.15
CA LYS A 360 -15.85 -15.49 5.41
C LYS A 360 -15.01 -16.72 5.78
N TYR A 361 -13.70 -16.58 5.84
CA TYR A 361 -12.77 -17.68 6.03
C TYR A 361 -11.70 -17.41 7.09
N ILE A 362 -11.36 -18.47 7.82
CA ILE A 362 -10.15 -18.58 8.63
C ILE A 362 -9.13 -19.37 7.82
N VAL A 363 -7.92 -18.83 7.66
CA VAL A 363 -6.83 -19.42 6.89
C VAL A 363 -5.66 -19.72 7.82
N SER A 364 -5.27 -20.99 7.88
CA SER A 364 -4.18 -21.46 8.74
C SER A 364 -3.06 -22.12 7.95
N ALA A 365 -1.81 -21.80 8.30
CA ALA A 365 -0.61 -22.35 7.67
C ALA A 365 0.26 -23.09 8.69
N SER A 366 0.74 -24.28 8.32
CA SER A 366 1.44 -25.18 9.24
C SER A 366 2.80 -25.66 8.70
N GLY A 367 3.62 -26.14 9.62
CA GLY A 367 4.81 -26.93 9.32
C GLY A 367 4.52 -28.23 8.55
N ASP A 368 3.26 -28.67 8.47
CA ASP A 368 2.82 -29.83 7.68
C ASP A 368 2.77 -29.57 6.17
N ARG A 369 3.23 -28.38 5.74
CA ARG A 369 3.34 -27.94 4.33
C ARG A 369 1.99 -27.58 3.70
N THR A 370 0.92 -27.55 4.48
CA THR A 370 -0.43 -27.28 3.99
C THR A 370 -0.96 -25.96 4.52
N ILE A 371 -1.84 -25.34 3.72
CA ILE A 371 -2.72 -24.26 4.18
C ILE A 371 -4.11 -24.84 4.27
N LYS A 372 -4.80 -24.65 5.40
CA LYS A 372 -6.20 -25.07 5.56
C LYS A 372 -7.09 -23.85 5.62
N VAL A 373 -8.26 -23.99 5.02
CA VAL A 373 -9.29 -22.96 4.96
C VAL A 373 -10.51 -23.50 5.70
N TRP A 374 -11.03 -22.69 6.61
CA TRP A 374 -12.17 -22.99 7.45
C TRP A 374 -13.21 -21.88 7.27
N SER A 375 -14.49 -22.20 7.41
CA SER A 375 -15.58 -21.20 7.43
C SER A 375 -15.51 -20.40 8.72
N THR A 376 -15.56 -19.07 8.66
CA THR A 376 -15.56 -18.22 9.87
C THR A 376 -16.85 -18.44 10.69
N ASP A 377 -18.00 -18.52 10.02
CA ASP A 377 -19.30 -18.65 10.69
C ASP A 377 -19.52 -20.04 11.31
N SER A 378 -19.34 -21.09 10.51
CA SER A 378 -19.61 -22.46 10.96
C SER A 378 -18.39 -23.10 11.64
N CYS A 379 -17.19 -22.53 11.49
CA CYS A 379 -15.93 -23.11 11.95
C CYS A 379 -15.71 -24.54 11.41
N GLU A 380 -16.19 -24.82 10.20
CA GLU A 380 -16.04 -26.10 9.51
C GLU A 380 -14.91 -26.04 8.49
N PHE A 381 -14.31 -27.19 8.21
CA PHE A 381 -13.27 -27.32 7.20
C PHE A 381 -13.85 -27.15 5.79
N VAL A 382 -13.24 -26.26 5.01
CA VAL A 382 -13.65 -26.00 3.61
C VAL A 382 -12.73 -26.71 2.64
N ARG A 383 -11.41 -26.50 2.75
CA ARG A 383 -10.41 -27.07 1.82
C ARG A 383 -8.98 -27.00 2.33
N THR A 384 -8.09 -27.70 1.64
CA THR A 384 -6.64 -27.64 1.85
C THR A 384 -5.94 -27.16 0.58
N LEU A 385 -5.08 -26.14 0.70
CA LEU A 385 -4.19 -25.69 -0.37
C LEU A 385 -2.85 -26.41 -0.22
N ASN A 386 -2.52 -27.23 -1.22
CA ASN A 386 -1.31 -28.04 -1.26
C ASN A 386 -0.40 -27.55 -2.40
N GLY A 387 0.91 -27.56 -2.15
CA GLY A 387 1.91 -27.31 -3.19
C GLY A 387 3.27 -26.83 -2.68
N HIS A 388 3.35 -26.30 -1.46
CA HIS A 388 4.64 -26.03 -0.83
C HIS A 388 5.41 -27.33 -0.57
N LYS A 389 6.73 -27.29 -0.79
CA LYS A 389 7.61 -28.47 -0.63
C LYS A 389 8.08 -28.67 0.80
N ARG A 390 8.04 -27.61 1.62
CA ARG A 390 8.43 -27.60 3.04
C ARG A 390 7.42 -26.79 3.87
N GLY A 391 7.63 -26.74 5.18
CA GLY A 391 6.72 -26.10 6.14
C GLY A 391 6.57 -24.61 5.89
N ILE A 392 5.35 -24.11 6.06
CA ILE A 392 4.99 -22.71 5.79
C ILE A 392 5.25 -21.88 7.04
N ALA A 393 6.00 -20.78 6.89
CA ALA A 393 6.44 -19.96 8.02
C ALA A 393 5.67 -18.64 8.15
N CYS A 394 5.12 -18.13 7.05
CA CYS A 394 4.28 -16.93 7.06
C CYS A 394 3.16 -16.97 6.03
N LEU A 395 2.09 -16.24 6.33
CA LEU A 395 0.91 -16.11 5.49
C LEU A 395 0.24 -14.75 5.73
N GLN A 396 -0.34 -14.18 4.69
CA GLN A 396 -1.35 -13.13 4.80
C GLN A 396 -2.52 -13.49 3.88
N TYR A 397 -3.74 -13.31 4.40
CA TYR A 397 -4.97 -13.48 3.65
C TYR A 397 -5.69 -12.14 3.58
N ARG A 398 -6.11 -11.74 2.37
CA ARG A 398 -6.95 -10.55 2.17
C ARG A 398 -7.76 -10.70 0.89
N ASP A 399 -9.04 -10.38 0.99
CA ASP A 399 -10.01 -10.50 -0.10
C ASP A 399 -10.05 -11.94 -0.65
N ARG A 400 -9.61 -12.13 -1.89
CA ARG A 400 -9.56 -13.42 -2.57
C ARG A 400 -8.16 -14.04 -2.59
N LEU A 401 -7.13 -13.30 -2.17
CA LEU A 401 -5.73 -13.68 -2.33
C LEU A 401 -5.13 -14.16 -1.02
N VAL A 402 -4.50 -15.34 -1.06
CA VAL A 402 -3.59 -15.82 0.00
C VAL A 402 -2.16 -15.73 -0.52
N VAL A 403 -1.28 -15.10 0.25
CA VAL A 403 0.16 -15.07 -0.04
C VAL A 403 0.90 -15.77 1.08
N SER A 404 1.64 -16.83 0.75
CA SER A 404 2.34 -17.66 1.73
C SER A 404 3.84 -17.76 1.45
N GLY A 405 4.65 -17.70 2.50
CA GLY A 405 6.10 -17.88 2.47
C GLY A 405 6.53 -19.14 3.23
N SER A 406 7.43 -19.92 2.63
CA SER A 406 7.78 -21.25 3.11
C SER A 406 9.29 -21.44 3.31
N SER A 407 9.62 -22.52 4.02
CA SER A 407 10.98 -23.04 4.20
C SER A 407 11.56 -23.69 2.93
N ASP A 408 10.77 -23.72 1.84
CA ASP A 408 11.23 -24.10 0.51
C ASP A 408 11.80 -22.91 -0.29
N ASN A 409 11.98 -21.76 0.38
CA ASN A 409 12.49 -20.51 -0.16
C ASN A 409 11.59 -19.84 -1.21
N THR A 410 10.36 -20.35 -1.38
CA THR A 410 9.39 -19.79 -2.33
C THR A 410 8.28 -19.03 -1.62
N ILE A 411 7.73 -18.05 -2.35
CA ILE A 411 6.46 -17.40 -2.01
C ILE A 411 5.42 -17.89 -3.01
N ARG A 412 4.21 -18.20 -2.55
CA ARG A 412 3.12 -18.63 -3.41
C ARG A 412 1.91 -17.74 -3.25
N LEU A 413 1.28 -17.42 -4.38
CA LEU A 413 0.02 -16.71 -4.48
C LEU A 413 -1.06 -17.72 -4.78
N TRP A 414 -2.14 -17.71 -3.99
CA TRP A 414 -3.26 -18.64 -4.14
C TRP A 414 -4.55 -17.87 -4.24
N ASP A 415 -5.44 -18.37 -5.08
CA ASP A 415 -6.84 -17.98 -5.05
C ASP A 415 -7.58 -18.82 -4.00
N ILE A 416 -8.19 -18.17 -3.00
CA ILE A 416 -8.89 -18.84 -1.91
C ILE A 416 -10.11 -19.64 -2.40
N GLU A 417 -10.80 -19.16 -3.44
CA GLU A 417 -12.08 -19.74 -3.90
C GLU A 417 -11.90 -20.96 -4.79
N SER A 418 -10.87 -20.98 -5.63
CA SER A 418 -10.52 -22.15 -6.45
C SER A 418 -9.50 -23.06 -5.77
N GLY A 419 -8.71 -22.52 -4.85
CA GLY A 419 -7.57 -23.20 -4.22
C GLY A 419 -6.37 -23.38 -5.15
N ILE A 420 -6.36 -22.71 -6.31
CA ILE A 420 -5.30 -22.83 -7.31
C ILE A 420 -4.12 -21.94 -6.92
N CYS A 421 -2.90 -22.46 -7.10
CA CYS A 421 -1.67 -21.69 -7.03
C CYS A 421 -1.54 -20.83 -8.29
N LEU A 422 -1.75 -19.51 -8.16
CA LEU A 422 -1.69 -18.55 -9.27
C LEU A 422 -0.24 -18.31 -9.73
N ARG A 423 0.68 -18.17 -8.78
CA ARG A 423 2.09 -17.86 -9.07
C ARG A 423 3.01 -18.40 -7.98
N VAL A 424 4.21 -18.81 -8.39
CA VAL A 424 5.34 -19.10 -7.49
C VAL A 424 6.40 -18.02 -7.73
N LEU A 425 6.81 -17.33 -6.66
CA LEU A 425 7.90 -16.37 -6.68
C LEU A 425 9.14 -17.04 -6.09
N GLU A 426 10.19 -17.08 -6.89
CA GLU A 426 11.50 -17.61 -6.53
C GLU A 426 12.52 -16.46 -6.49
N GLY A 427 13.52 -16.58 -5.61
CA GLY A 427 14.61 -15.61 -5.52
C GLY A 427 15.12 -15.35 -4.10
N HIS A 428 14.43 -15.83 -3.07
CA HIS A 428 15.01 -15.93 -1.72
C HIS A 428 15.97 -17.12 -1.66
N GLU A 429 17.07 -16.96 -0.92
CA GLU A 429 18.09 -18.00 -0.76
C GLU A 429 17.84 -18.85 0.50
N GLU A 430 17.06 -18.33 1.44
CA GLU A 430 16.68 -19.00 2.68
C GLU A 430 15.16 -18.93 2.96
N LEU A 431 14.74 -19.53 4.07
CA LEU A 431 13.37 -19.59 4.57
C LEU A 431 12.73 -18.19 4.60
N VAL A 432 11.57 -18.06 3.97
CA VAL A 432 10.78 -16.82 3.97
C VAL A 432 9.98 -16.73 5.26
N ARG A 433 10.44 -15.90 6.19
CA ARG A 433 9.94 -15.88 7.57
C ARG A 433 8.76 -14.95 7.80
N CYS A 434 8.70 -13.83 7.07
CA CYS A 434 7.59 -12.90 7.16
C CYS A 434 7.23 -12.35 5.79
N ILE A 435 5.94 -12.08 5.61
CA ILE A 435 5.40 -11.53 4.38
C ILE A 435 4.24 -10.62 4.69
N ARG A 436 4.15 -9.52 3.95
CA ARG A 436 2.98 -8.67 3.87
C ARG A 436 2.73 -8.25 2.43
N PHE A 437 1.49 -7.95 2.07
CA PHE A 437 1.14 -7.38 0.77
C PHE A 437 0.03 -6.33 0.89
N ASP A 438 0.06 -5.37 -0.03
CA ASP A 438 -0.96 -4.35 -0.24
C ASP A 438 -1.57 -4.52 -1.65
N ASN A 439 -2.23 -3.50 -2.21
CA ASN A 439 -2.83 -3.61 -3.55
C ASN A 439 -1.81 -3.53 -4.70
N LYS A 440 -0.55 -3.18 -4.42
CA LYS A 440 0.48 -2.88 -5.42
C LYS A 440 1.69 -3.81 -5.33
N ARG A 441 2.08 -4.24 -4.13
CA ARG A 441 3.37 -4.84 -3.81
C ARG A 441 3.26 -5.92 -2.76
N ILE A 442 4.24 -6.82 -2.78
CA ILE A 442 4.49 -7.81 -1.75
C ILE A 442 5.85 -7.48 -1.13
N VAL A 443 5.94 -7.42 0.19
CA VAL A 443 7.19 -7.25 0.92
C VAL A 443 7.44 -8.51 1.74
N SER A 444 8.62 -9.09 1.60
CA SER A 444 8.97 -10.38 2.21
C SER A 444 10.35 -10.31 2.85
N GLY A 445 10.48 -10.88 4.04
CA GLY A 445 11.73 -10.97 4.78
C GLY A 445 12.12 -12.43 5.02
N ALA A 446 13.39 -12.74 4.81
CA ALA A 446 13.92 -14.10 4.92
C ALA A 446 14.98 -14.23 6.04
N TYR A 447 15.44 -15.46 6.27
CA TYR A 447 16.46 -15.77 7.26
C TYR A 447 17.87 -15.29 6.89
N ASP A 448 18.11 -15.03 5.60
CA ASP A 448 19.34 -14.42 5.06
C ASP A 448 19.49 -12.93 5.41
N GLY A 449 18.53 -12.34 6.15
CA GLY A 449 18.51 -10.92 6.50
C GLY A 449 18.05 -10.00 5.37
N LYS A 450 17.72 -10.54 4.19
CA LYS A 450 17.29 -9.78 3.03
C LYS A 450 15.79 -9.53 3.08
N ILE A 451 15.38 -8.33 2.67
CA ILE A 451 13.98 -7.97 2.42
C ILE A 451 13.82 -7.79 0.91
N LYS A 452 12.86 -8.50 0.31
CA LYS A 452 12.53 -8.37 -1.12
C LYS A 452 11.17 -7.73 -1.30
N ILE A 453 11.12 -6.78 -2.23
CA ILE A 453 9.91 -6.10 -2.69
C ILE A 453 9.56 -6.64 -4.06
N TRP A 454 8.33 -7.11 -4.21
CA TRP A 454 7.80 -7.69 -5.44
C TRP A 454 6.62 -6.86 -5.94
N ASP A 455 6.41 -6.82 -7.25
CA ASP A 455 5.23 -6.21 -7.87
C ASP A 455 4.07 -7.22 -7.85
N LEU A 456 2.97 -6.87 -7.16
CA LEU A 456 1.81 -7.74 -7.04
C LEU A 456 1.03 -7.85 -8.35
N GLN A 457 0.87 -6.73 -9.08
CA GLN A 457 0.10 -6.72 -10.32
C GLN A 457 0.82 -7.53 -11.40
N ALA A 458 2.14 -7.39 -11.47
CA ALA A 458 2.95 -8.22 -12.35
C ALA A 458 2.88 -9.70 -11.92
N ALA A 459 2.92 -10.01 -10.62
CA ALA A 459 2.84 -11.39 -10.13
C ALA A 459 1.50 -12.07 -10.42
N LEU A 460 0.40 -11.31 -10.41
CA LEU A 460 -0.95 -11.81 -10.75
C LEU A 460 -1.15 -11.99 -12.26
N ASN A 461 -0.39 -11.27 -13.10
CA ASN A 461 -0.44 -11.44 -14.54
C ASN A 461 0.37 -12.68 -14.97
N PRO A 462 -0.24 -13.74 -15.55
CA PRO A 462 0.49 -14.93 -15.97
C PRO A 462 1.54 -14.67 -17.06
N CYS A 463 1.36 -13.62 -17.88
CA CYS A 463 2.26 -13.29 -18.99
C CYS A 463 3.55 -12.59 -18.53
N SER A 464 3.67 -12.20 -17.26
CA SER A 464 4.88 -11.55 -16.75
C SER A 464 6.04 -12.53 -16.59
N SER A 465 7.25 -12.11 -16.96
CA SER A 465 8.46 -12.90 -16.74
C SER A 465 8.85 -12.92 -15.26
N SER A 466 9.32 -14.07 -14.77
CA SER A 466 9.72 -14.21 -13.35
C SER A 466 10.85 -13.28 -12.94
N THR A 467 11.73 -12.91 -13.88
CA THR A 467 12.87 -12.00 -13.64
C THR A 467 12.43 -10.57 -13.34
N SER A 468 11.27 -10.13 -13.82
CA SER A 468 10.76 -8.77 -13.61
C SER A 468 9.91 -8.60 -12.35
N LEU A 469 9.70 -9.67 -11.57
CA LEU A 469 8.79 -9.64 -10.42
C LEU A 469 9.44 -9.02 -9.18
N CYS A 470 10.74 -9.25 -8.98
CA CYS A 470 11.48 -8.66 -7.86
C CYS A 470 11.90 -7.24 -8.23
N LEU A 471 11.25 -6.24 -7.64
CA LEU A 471 11.58 -4.83 -7.85
C LEU A 471 12.93 -4.49 -7.21
N LYS A 472 13.13 -4.88 -5.94
CA LYS A 472 14.34 -4.55 -5.19
C LYS A 472 14.60 -5.56 -4.08
N THR A 473 15.88 -5.80 -3.80
CA THR A 473 16.35 -6.49 -2.60
C THR A 473 17.05 -5.45 -1.70
N LEU A 474 16.60 -5.35 -0.45
CA LEU A 474 17.13 -4.50 0.60
C LEU A 474 17.95 -5.36 1.57
N VAL A 475 19.17 -4.91 1.90
CA VAL A 475 20.12 -5.69 2.69
C VAL A 475 20.76 -4.77 3.73
N GLU A 476 20.16 -4.72 4.92
CA GLU A 476 20.68 -3.92 6.06
C GLU A 476 20.64 -4.69 7.38
N HIS A 477 19.76 -5.69 7.51
CA HIS A 477 19.77 -6.56 8.69
C HIS A 477 20.93 -7.55 8.59
N THR A 478 21.62 -7.75 9.72
CA THR A 478 22.71 -8.73 9.83
C THR A 478 22.24 -10.11 10.27
N GLY A 479 20.94 -10.26 10.55
CA GLY A 479 20.34 -11.51 10.98
C GLY A 479 18.93 -11.70 10.46
N ARG A 480 18.33 -12.84 10.82
CA ARG A 480 17.01 -13.31 10.38
C ARG A 480 15.93 -12.24 10.59
N VAL A 481 15.20 -11.89 9.53
CA VAL A 481 14.06 -10.96 9.62
C VAL A 481 12.85 -11.71 10.18
N PHE A 482 12.35 -11.31 11.35
CA PHE A 482 11.25 -12.01 12.02
C PHE A 482 9.88 -11.49 11.66
N ARG A 483 9.73 -10.16 11.59
CA ARG A 483 8.46 -9.51 11.24
C ARG A 483 8.72 -8.26 10.44
N LEU A 484 7.77 -7.95 9.57
CA LEU A 484 7.69 -6.68 8.90
C LEU A 484 6.22 -6.24 8.81
N GLN A 485 6.03 -4.93 8.78
CA GLN A 485 4.80 -4.27 8.39
C GLN A 485 5.21 -3.13 7.46
N PHE A 486 4.38 -2.80 6.48
CA PHE A 486 4.64 -1.66 5.62
C PHE A 486 3.35 -0.95 5.26
N ASP A 487 3.51 0.32 4.89
CA ASP A 487 2.50 1.16 4.29
C ASP A 487 3.04 1.72 2.95
N GLU A 488 2.32 2.62 2.32
CA GLU A 488 2.72 3.17 1.02
C GLU A 488 4.01 4.02 1.07
N PHE A 489 4.44 4.43 2.26
CA PHE A 489 5.55 5.35 2.50
C PHE A 489 6.75 4.69 3.15
N GLN A 490 6.54 3.70 4.02
CA GLN A 490 7.61 3.12 4.82
C GLN A 490 7.44 1.62 5.06
N ILE A 491 8.56 0.96 5.33
CA ILE A 491 8.62 -0.40 5.87
C ILE A 491 9.15 -0.29 7.29
N VAL A 492 8.58 -1.05 8.23
CA VAL A 492 9.15 -1.28 9.56
C VAL A 492 9.44 -2.77 9.68
N SER A 493 10.71 -3.13 9.86
CA SER A 493 11.16 -4.52 9.96
C SER A 493 11.89 -4.76 11.27
N SER A 494 11.73 -5.96 11.82
CA SER A 494 12.44 -6.42 13.01
C SER A 494 13.23 -7.69 12.73
N SER A 495 14.36 -7.83 13.42
CA SER A 495 15.28 -8.94 13.19
C SER A 495 15.79 -9.56 14.50
N HIS A 496 16.41 -10.72 14.35
CA HIS A 496 17.20 -11.38 15.38
C HIS A 496 18.41 -10.55 15.84
N ASP A 497 18.87 -9.59 15.03
CA ASP A 497 19.98 -8.69 15.37
C ASP A 497 19.64 -7.65 16.47
N ASP A 498 18.47 -7.78 17.10
CA ASP A 498 17.93 -6.92 18.16
C ASP A 498 17.54 -5.51 17.69
N THR A 499 17.34 -5.34 16.38
CA THR A 499 17.01 -4.03 15.83
C THR A 499 15.69 -3.99 15.09
N ILE A 500 15.09 -2.80 15.15
CA ILE A 500 13.96 -2.40 14.33
C ILE A 500 14.49 -1.38 13.34
N LEU A 501 14.30 -1.64 12.05
CA LEU A 501 14.64 -0.74 10.96
C LEU A 501 13.38 -0.09 10.42
N VAL A 502 13.39 1.24 10.30
CA VAL A 502 12.35 2.01 9.61
C VAL A 502 12.94 2.50 8.30
N TRP A 503 12.36 2.05 7.20
CA TRP A 503 12.76 2.36 5.83
C TRP A 503 11.78 3.38 5.27
N ASP A 504 12.13 4.67 5.28
CA ASP A 504 11.26 5.75 4.80
C ASP A 504 11.55 6.08 3.32
N PHE A 505 10.57 5.88 2.46
CA PHE A 505 10.61 6.19 1.01
C PHE A 505 10.03 7.57 0.67
N LEU A 506 9.48 8.31 1.64
CA LEU A 506 8.90 9.64 1.42
C LEU A 506 9.95 10.75 1.45
N ASN A 507 10.79 10.79 2.50
CA ASN A 507 11.66 11.95 2.77
C ASN A 507 13.09 11.79 2.25
N TYR A 508 13.28 11.28 1.04
CA TYR A 508 14.63 11.15 0.47
C TYR A 508 15.31 12.52 0.34
N LYS A 509 16.35 12.77 1.12
CA LYS A 509 17.29 13.87 0.87
C LYS A 509 18.29 13.38 -0.17
N THR A 510 18.34 14.04 -1.32
CA THR A 510 19.51 13.95 -2.19
C THR A 510 20.72 14.32 -1.35
N GLN A 511 21.59 13.35 -1.01
CA GLN A 511 22.91 13.70 -0.55
C GLN A 511 23.51 14.64 -1.59
N PRO A 512 24.10 15.79 -1.20
CA PRO A 512 24.87 16.57 -2.14
C PRO A 512 25.96 15.64 -2.63
N THR A 513 25.91 15.28 -3.91
CA THR A 513 27.03 14.62 -4.58
C THR A 513 28.26 15.46 -4.26
N THR A 514 29.19 14.88 -3.50
CA THR A 514 30.56 15.36 -3.44
C THR A 514 31.09 15.24 -4.85
N ALA A 515 30.85 16.27 -5.66
CA ALA A 515 31.59 16.51 -6.87
C ALA A 515 33.04 16.64 -6.41
N THR A 516 33.79 15.59 -6.66
CA THR A 516 35.24 15.55 -6.59
C THR A 516 35.73 16.78 -7.34
N ARG A 517 36.11 17.83 -6.61
CA ARG A 517 36.99 18.87 -7.11
C ARG A 517 38.32 18.18 -7.39
N ALA A 518 38.45 17.63 -8.59
CA ALA A 518 39.75 17.38 -9.20
C ALA A 518 40.40 18.75 -9.36
N VAL A 519 41.12 19.17 -8.33
CA VAL A 519 42.00 20.33 -8.39
C VAL A 519 43.14 19.94 -9.30
N ASN A 520 43.28 20.68 -10.39
CA ASN A 520 44.43 20.69 -11.28
C ASN A 520 45.72 20.82 -10.46
N GLN A 521 46.46 19.72 -10.33
CA GLN A 521 47.90 19.76 -10.11
C GLN A 521 48.58 19.19 -11.36
N ARG A 522 48.74 20.06 -12.36
CA ARG A 522 49.80 19.96 -13.37
C ARG A 522 50.34 21.37 -13.57
N ASN A 523 51.64 21.51 -13.27
CA ASN A 523 52.58 22.61 -13.53
C ASN A 523 53.19 23.20 -12.25
N ALA A 524 54.15 22.47 -11.68
CA ALA A 524 55.37 23.00 -11.08
C ALA A 524 56.32 21.84 -10.71
N GLN A 525 57.08 21.38 -11.71
CA GLN A 525 58.44 20.81 -11.70
C GLN A 525 58.64 19.83 -12.85
#